data_AF-A0A958YL00-F1
#
_entry.id   AF-A0A958YL00-F1
#
_cell.length_a   1.000
_cell.length_b   1.000
_cell.length_c   1.000
_cell.angle_alpha   90.00
_cell.angle_beta   90.00
_cell.angle_gamma   90.00
#
_symmetry.space_group_name_H-M   'P 1'
#
loop_
_entity.id
_entity.type
_entity.pdbx_description
1 polymer ?
#
loop_
_entity_poly.entity_id
_entity_poly.type
_entity_poly.pdbx_seq_one_letter_code
_entity_poly.pdbx_strand_id
1 'polypeptide(L)'
;MLNEYRVGILILAALNVLLLIVNIIDLSWVYIGFEVPEDFNLKQFVHEGTYLLILSILLSIGIVLYFFRGSLNFYPKNKALFILGKVWIVQNAFLTISVFMRNFHYINYHGLASKRIGMIAFLIMTFFGLLTLVYKVNNKKSSYFLLRVNTWFIFLSLVCLSFFNWDRIIVSNNLAHHNPAEIDIDHYLELDPRISPLILSNLDAIEMQMKAHQLNRKVWVNSLDIDLFKVRLLKKTKLYLKRQKSHSWASWNMQDKRLRDSFGLN
;
A
#
# COMPACT_ATOMS: atom_id res chain seq x y z
N MET A 1 36.01 -19.41 0.20
CA MET A 1 36.33 -18.16 0.94
C MET A 1 36.80 -17.01 0.05
N LEU A 2 37.99 -17.01 -0.56
CA LEU A 2 38.44 -15.85 -1.38
C LEU A 2 37.61 -15.65 -2.67
N ASN A 3 37.24 -16.73 -3.35
CA ASN A 3 36.38 -16.64 -4.55
C ASN A 3 34.97 -16.19 -4.21
N GLU A 4 34.36 -16.71 -3.13
CA GLU A 4 33.05 -16.27 -2.64
C GLU A 4 33.03 -14.79 -2.25
N TYR A 5 34.11 -14.30 -1.64
CA TYR A 5 34.27 -12.89 -1.29
C TYR A 5 34.31 -11.98 -2.52
N ARG A 6 35.11 -12.34 -3.54
CA ARG A 6 35.21 -11.57 -4.79
C ARG A 6 33.90 -11.57 -5.56
N VAL A 7 33.22 -12.72 -5.65
CA VAL A 7 31.90 -12.84 -6.27
C VAL A 7 30.86 -12.02 -5.50
N GLY A 8 30.88 -12.06 -4.17
CA GLY A 8 29.98 -11.26 -3.34
C GLY A 8 30.15 -9.75 -3.54
N ILE A 9 31.39 -9.26 -3.63
CA ILE A 9 31.66 -7.85 -3.96
C ILE A 9 31.13 -7.50 -5.34
N LEU A 10 31.41 -8.31 -6.36
CA LEU A 10 31.00 -8.03 -7.74
C LEU A 10 29.48 -7.96 -7.84
N ILE A 11 28.77 -8.93 -7.26
CA ILE A 11 27.30 -8.95 -7.23
C ILE A 11 26.76 -7.73 -6.50
N LEU A 12 27.24 -7.43 -5.29
CA LEU A 12 26.76 -6.28 -4.52
C LEU A 12 27.07 -4.95 -5.21
N ALA A 13 28.22 -4.82 -5.87
CA ALA A 13 28.56 -3.62 -6.63
C ALA A 13 27.64 -3.45 -7.84
N ALA A 14 27.45 -4.49 -8.65
CA ALA A 14 26.56 -4.48 -9.80
C ALA A 14 25.11 -4.14 -9.40
N LEU A 15 24.65 -4.74 -8.31
CA LEU A 15 23.37 -4.42 -7.71
C LEU A 15 23.30 -2.93 -7.33
N ASN A 16 24.23 -2.41 -6.51
CA ASN A 16 24.24 -1.00 -6.11
C ASN A 16 24.24 -0.03 -7.31
N VAL A 17 24.91 -0.38 -8.40
CA VAL A 17 24.89 0.43 -9.63
C VAL A 17 23.51 0.41 -10.26
N LEU A 18 22.91 -0.77 -10.42
CA LEU A 18 21.56 -0.91 -10.96
C LEU A 18 20.54 -0.10 -10.15
N LEU A 19 20.58 -0.20 -8.82
CA LEU A 19 19.61 0.46 -7.96
C LEU A 19 19.86 1.97 -7.84
N LEU A 20 21.11 2.42 -7.99
CA LEU A 20 21.43 3.83 -8.17
C LEU A 20 20.81 4.39 -9.45
N ILE A 21 20.90 3.67 -10.58
CA ILE A 21 20.27 4.07 -11.85
C ILE A 21 18.76 4.22 -11.66
N VAL A 22 18.11 3.24 -11.01
CA VAL A 22 16.68 3.31 -10.70
C VAL A 22 16.37 4.53 -9.83
N ASN A 23 17.14 4.79 -8.77
CA ASN A 23 16.93 5.96 -7.91
C ASN A 23 17.12 7.29 -8.64
N ILE A 24 18.03 7.38 -9.61
CA ILE A 24 18.22 8.57 -10.44
C ILE A 24 17.01 8.79 -11.35
N ILE A 25 16.52 7.72 -11.99
CA ILE A 25 15.29 7.76 -12.79
C ILE A 25 14.10 8.18 -11.90
N ASP A 26 14.00 7.64 -10.69
CA ASP A 26 12.95 8.03 -9.76
C ASP A 26 13.08 9.50 -9.34
N LEU A 27 14.29 10.01 -9.13
CA LEU A 27 14.52 11.42 -8.77
C LEU A 27 14.05 12.36 -9.88
N SER A 28 14.30 12.04 -11.15
CA SER A 28 13.75 12.83 -12.25
C SER A 28 12.23 12.65 -12.32
N TRP A 29 11.71 11.44 -12.53
CA TRP A 29 10.31 11.23 -12.86
C TRP A 29 9.32 11.46 -11.70
N VAL A 30 9.72 11.21 -10.46
CA VAL A 30 8.83 11.30 -9.28
C VAL A 30 8.97 12.63 -8.57
N TYR A 31 10.18 13.18 -8.49
CA TYR A 31 10.44 14.40 -7.72
C TYR A 31 10.51 15.67 -8.58
N ILE A 32 10.95 15.59 -9.84
CA ILE A 32 11.21 16.77 -10.70
C ILE A 32 10.46 16.66 -12.03
N GLY A 33 9.30 17.32 -12.13
CA GLY A 33 8.53 17.35 -13.38
C GLY A 33 7.51 16.22 -13.50
N PHE A 34 6.83 15.89 -12.40
CA PHE A 34 5.65 15.03 -12.45
C PHE A 34 4.49 15.79 -13.13
N GLU A 35 4.47 15.75 -14.45
CA GLU A 35 3.28 16.02 -15.24
C GLU A 35 2.59 14.68 -15.51
N VAL A 36 1.26 14.63 -15.43
CA VAL A 36 0.48 13.47 -15.83
C VAL A 36 0.14 13.67 -17.32
N PRO A 37 0.81 13.00 -18.27
CA PRO A 37 0.42 13.09 -19.67
C PRO A 37 -0.98 12.50 -19.85
N GLU A 38 -1.81 13.10 -20.71
CA GLU A 38 -3.20 12.68 -20.95
C GLU A 38 -3.35 11.21 -21.40
N ASP A 39 -2.29 10.61 -21.96
CA ASP A 39 -2.27 9.21 -22.43
C ASP A 39 -1.50 8.26 -21.47
N PHE A 40 -1.12 8.71 -20.26
CA PHE A 40 -0.28 7.92 -19.36
C PHE A 40 -1.10 6.98 -18.47
N ASN A 41 -0.81 5.68 -18.56
CA ASN A 41 -1.43 4.67 -17.70
C ASN A 41 -0.79 4.69 -16.30
N LEU A 42 -1.24 5.61 -15.46
CA LEU A 42 -0.78 5.81 -14.08
C LEU A 42 -0.85 4.50 -13.26
N LYS A 43 -1.84 3.66 -13.55
CA LYS A 43 -2.03 2.35 -12.90
C LYS A 43 -0.92 1.36 -13.24
N GLN A 44 -0.46 1.31 -14.49
CA GLN A 44 0.66 0.46 -14.91
C GLN A 44 1.98 0.95 -14.30
N PHE A 45 2.20 2.28 -14.28
CA PHE A 45 3.38 2.90 -13.68
C PHE A 45 3.54 2.57 -12.19
N VAL A 46 2.45 2.62 -11.43
CA VAL A 46 2.46 2.27 -10.00
C VAL A 46 2.67 0.77 -9.81
N HIS A 47 1.99 -0.08 -10.58
CA HIS A 47 2.10 -1.53 -10.41
C HIS A 47 3.49 -2.06 -10.77
N GLU A 48 4.04 -1.71 -11.93
CA GLU A 48 5.38 -2.16 -12.35
C GLU A 48 6.47 -1.66 -11.40
N GLY A 49 6.40 -0.39 -10.98
CA GLY A 49 7.32 0.17 -9.99
C GLY A 49 7.25 -0.55 -8.63
N THR A 50 6.06 -0.96 -8.20
CA THR A 50 5.86 -1.65 -6.92
C THR A 50 6.38 -3.09 -6.95
N TYR A 51 6.17 -3.82 -8.05
CA TYR A 51 6.68 -5.19 -8.18
C TYR A 51 8.21 -5.23 -8.20
N LEU A 52 8.84 -4.31 -8.93
CA LEU A 52 10.30 -4.18 -8.95
C LEU A 52 10.86 -3.79 -7.58
N LEU A 53 10.17 -2.91 -6.84
CA LEU A 53 10.51 -2.59 -5.44
C LEU A 53 10.46 -3.84 -4.55
N ILE A 54 9.35 -4.57 -4.55
CA ILE A 54 9.18 -5.75 -3.70
C ILE A 54 10.26 -6.78 -3.99
N LEU A 55 10.52 -7.06 -5.27
CA LEU A 55 11.59 -7.97 -5.67
C LEU A 55 12.97 -7.51 -5.16
N SER A 56 13.28 -6.22 -5.35
CA SER A 56 14.54 -5.64 -4.90
C SER A 56 14.71 -5.74 -3.38
N ILE A 57 13.67 -5.46 -2.61
CA ILE A 57 13.70 -5.52 -1.14
C ILE A 57 13.82 -6.96 -0.64
N LEU A 58 13.13 -7.91 -1.26
CA LEU A 58 13.27 -9.33 -0.90
C LEU A 58 14.68 -9.84 -1.21
N LEU A 59 15.24 -9.49 -2.38
CA LEU A 59 16.63 -9.79 -2.72
C LEU A 59 17.60 -9.13 -1.74
N SER A 60 17.34 -7.89 -1.35
CA SER A 60 18.14 -7.14 -0.37
C SER A 60 18.17 -7.84 0.99
N ILE A 61 17.01 -8.22 1.51
CA ILE A 61 16.88 -8.96 2.77
C ILE A 61 17.59 -10.32 2.66
N GLY A 62 17.39 -11.06 1.57
CA GLY A 62 18.02 -12.36 1.33
C GLY A 62 19.55 -12.29 1.31
N ILE A 63 20.10 -11.36 0.54
CA ILE A 63 21.55 -11.13 0.41
C ILE A 63 22.14 -10.71 1.76
N VAL A 64 21.50 -9.76 2.46
CA VAL A 64 22.00 -9.29 3.76
C VAL A 64 21.91 -10.40 4.81
N LEU A 65 20.83 -11.19 4.85
CA LEU A 65 20.75 -12.31 5.79
C LEU A 65 21.77 -13.40 5.46
N TYR A 66 22.05 -13.65 4.18
CA TYR A 66 23.04 -14.64 3.74
C TYR A 66 24.47 -14.21 4.10
N PHE A 67 24.90 -13.01 3.67
CA PHE A 67 26.27 -12.53 3.87
C PHE A 67 26.56 -12.11 5.31
N PHE A 68 25.56 -11.66 6.07
CA PHE A 68 25.72 -11.24 7.48
C PHE A 68 25.29 -12.32 8.48
N ARG A 69 25.35 -13.61 8.08
CA ARG A 69 25.21 -14.76 8.99
C ARG A 69 26.57 -15.18 9.54
N GLY A 70 26.64 -15.47 10.85
CA GLY A 70 27.78 -16.17 11.45
C GLY A 70 29.14 -15.45 11.38
N SER A 71 30.20 -16.19 11.07
CA SER A 71 31.62 -15.80 11.21
C SER A 71 32.08 -14.67 10.27
N LEU A 72 31.34 -14.36 9.20
CA LEU A 72 31.65 -13.25 8.30
C LEU A 72 31.42 -11.87 8.94
N ASN A 73 30.57 -11.78 9.98
CA ASN A 73 30.35 -10.55 10.75
C ASN A 73 31.57 -10.15 11.61
N PHE A 74 32.49 -11.10 11.82
CA PHE A 74 33.69 -10.96 12.64
C PHE A 74 34.99 -11.01 11.82
N TYR A 75 34.90 -11.10 10.49
CA TYR A 75 36.08 -11.19 9.63
C TYR A 75 36.73 -9.80 9.44
N PRO A 76 37.98 -9.57 9.89
CA PRO A 76 38.59 -8.22 9.92
C PRO A 76 38.84 -7.59 8.52
N LYS A 77 38.94 -8.42 7.47
CA LYS A 77 39.30 -8.00 6.10
C LYS A 77 38.11 -7.64 5.19
N ASN A 78 36.88 -7.56 5.72
CA ASN A 78 35.66 -7.51 4.88
C ASN A 78 34.99 -6.11 4.75
N LYS A 79 35.76 -5.02 4.91
CA LYS A 79 35.23 -3.64 4.97
C LYS A 79 34.43 -3.23 3.72
N ALA A 80 34.88 -3.61 2.53
CA ALA A 80 34.22 -3.25 1.27
C ALA A 80 32.80 -3.85 1.16
N LEU A 81 32.64 -5.14 1.50
CA LEU A 81 31.34 -5.81 1.48
C LEU A 81 30.36 -5.18 2.48
N PHE A 82 30.87 -4.76 3.64
CA PHE A 82 30.10 -4.08 4.67
C PHE A 82 29.62 -2.69 4.22
N ILE A 83 30.48 -1.92 3.56
CA ILE A 83 30.13 -0.60 3.01
C ILE A 83 29.13 -0.78 1.86
N LEU A 84 29.38 -1.69 0.92
CA LEU A 84 28.47 -1.95 -0.21
C LEU A 84 27.10 -2.42 0.27
N GLY A 85 27.04 -3.28 1.30
CA GLY A 85 25.78 -3.69 1.90
C GLY A 85 25.03 -2.55 2.60
N LYS A 86 25.73 -1.63 3.26
CA LYS A 86 25.11 -0.44 3.85
C LYS A 86 24.55 0.52 2.81
N VAL A 87 25.36 0.85 1.80
CA VAL A 87 24.92 1.70 0.68
C VAL A 87 23.70 1.08 0.03
N TRP A 88 23.71 -0.23 -0.19
CA TRP A 88 22.58 -0.97 -0.75
C TRP A 88 21.29 -0.83 0.08
N ILE A 89 21.37 -0.96 1.40
CA ILE A 89 20.21 -0.79 2.30
C ILE A 89 19.70 0.65 2.24
N VAL A 90 20.60 1.65 2.27
CA VAL A 90 20.23 3.07 2.17
C VAL A 90 19.56 3.38 0.84
N GLN A 91 20.09 2.87 -0.27
CA GLN A 91 19.49 3.06 -1.58
C GLN A 91 18.10 2.40 -1.67
N ASN A 92 17.88 1.23 -1.05
CA ASN A 92 16.55 0.61 -0.95
C ASN A 92 15.58 1.42 -0.08
N ALA A 93 16.08 2.07 0.99
CA ALA A 93 15.27 2.95 1.81
C ALA A 93 14.81 4.17 1.00
N PHE A 94 15.69 4.76 0.19
CA PHE A 94 15.33 5.83 -0.74
C PHE A 94 14.31 5.37 -1.79
N LEU A 95 14.53 4.20 -2.40
CA LEU A 95 13.58 3.60 -3.35
C LEU A 95 12.19 3.38 -2.72
N THR A 96 12.14 2.97 -1.45
CA THR A 96 10.88 2.82 -0.69
C THR A 96 10.15 4.16 -0.57
N ILE A 97 10.88 5.25 -0.32
CA ILE A 97 10.32 6.61 -0.28
C ILE A 97 9.81 7.04 -1.66
N SER A 98 10.57 6.76 -2.74
CA SER A 98 10.12 7.06 -4.10
C SER A 98 8.80 6.36 -4.45
N VAL A 99 8.65 5.10 -4.06
CA VAL A 99 7.39 4.36 -4.27
C VAL A 99 6.25 4.89 -3.38
N PHE A 100 6.55 5.33 -2.17
CA PHE A 100 5.58 6.03 -1.33
C PHE A 100 5.06 7.31 -2.01
N MET A 101 5.96 8.11 -2.58
CA MET A 101 5.61 9.32 -3.33
C MET A 101 4.75 8.99 -4.57
N ARG A 102 5.09 7.96 -5.35
CA ARG A 102 4.26 7.51 -6.48
C ARG A 102 2.85 7.13 -6.05
N ASN A 103 2.72 6.40 -4.96
CA ASN A 103 1.41 6.03 -4.43
C ASN A 103 0.64 7.26 -3.93
N PHE A 104 1.33 8.23 -3.34
CA PHE A 104 0.73 9.49 -2.93
C PHE A 104 0.18 10.27 -4.14
N HIS A 105 0.95 10.39 -5.22
CA HIS A 105 0.46 10.99 -6.47
C HIS A 105 -0.73 10.22 -7.05
N TYR A 106 -0.70 8.89 -7.01
CA TYR A 106 -1.79 8.04 -7.48
C TYR A 106 -3.08 8.20 -6.65
N ILE A 107 -2.94 8.34 -5.33
CA ILE A 107 -4.06 8.64 -4.41
C ILE A 107 -4.61 10.04 -4.68
N ASN A 108 -3.73 11.03 -4.87
CA ASN A 108 -4.14 12.40 -5.14
C ASN A 108 -4.92 12.52 -6.46
N TYR A 109 -4.62 11.67 -7.45
CA TYR A 109 -5.30 11.71 -8.74
C TYR A 109 -6.60 10.87 -8.76
N HIS A 110 -6.57 9.63 -8.24
CA HIS A 110 -7.69 8.67 -8.32
C HIS A 110 -8.42 8.40 -6.99
N GLY A 111 -8.16 9.19 -5.94
CA GLY A 111 -8.73 9.00 -4.61
C GLY A 111 -8.15 7.85 -3.79
N LEU A 112 -8.78 7.56 -2.65
CA LEU A 112 -8.43 6.43 -1.78
C LEU A 112 -9.04 5.12 -2.27
N ALA A 113 -8.33 4.02 -2.04
CA ALA A 113 -8.82 2.65 -2.26
C ALA A 113 -8.18 1.70 -1.24
N SER A 114 -8.84 0.56 -0.97
CA SER A 114 -8.38 -0.40 0.05
C SER A 114 -6.98 -0.93 -0.25
N LYS A 115 -6.67 -1.21 -1.52
CA LYS A 115 -5.33 -1.65 -1.96
C LYS A 115 -4.25 -0.59 -1.75
N ARG A 116 -4.58 0.70 -1.95
CA ARG A 116 -3.64 1.83 -1.79
C ARG A 116 -3.28 2.04 -0.32
N ILE A 117 -4.24 1.90 0.60
CA ILE A 117 -3.99 1.93 2.05
C ILE A 117 -3.10 0.77 2.48
N GLY A 118 -3.40 -0.44 2.01
CA GLY A 118 -2.58 -1.62 2.30
C GLY A 118 -1.14 -1.44 1.84
N MET A 119 -0.94 -0.82 0.67
CA MET A 119 0.38 -0.46 0.16
C MET A 119 1.11 0.54 1.07
N ILE A 120 0.45 1.61 1.53
CA ILE A 120 1.04 2.57 2.49
C ILE A 120 1.53 1.85 3.75
N ALA A 121 0.66 1.03 4.34
CA ALA A 121 1.00 0.28 5.55
C ALA A 121 2.19 -0.66 5.31
N PHE A 122 2.21 -1.36 4.18
CA PHE A 122 3.32 -2.22 3.78
C PHE A 122 4.63 -1.42 3.66
N LEU A 123 4.62 -0.28 2.95
CA LEU A 123 5.82 0.56 2.78
C LEU A 123 6.36 1.07 4.13
N ILE A 124 5.50 1.44 5.07
CA ILE A 124 5.92 1.85 6.43
C ILE A 124 6.61 0.70 7.16
N MET A 125 6.03 -0.51 7.12
CA MET A 125 6.63 -1.70 7.73
C MET A 125 7.95 -2.07 7.08
N THR A 126 8.05 -1.98 5.76
CA THR A 126 9.26 -2.24 5.00
C THR A 126 10.35 -1.22 5.31
N PHE A 127 10.02 0.07 5.34
CA PHE A 127 10.96 1.14 5.67
C PHE A 127 11.51 0.95 7.09
N PHE A 128 10.66 0.65 8.06
CA PHE A 128 11.08 0.29 9.41
C PHE A 128 11.99 -0.95 9.43
N GLY A 129 11.68 -1.97 8.63
CA GLY A 129 12.53 -3.14 8.43
C GLY A 129 13.93 -2.80 7.92
N LEU A 130 14.03 -1.88 6.96
CA LEU A 130 15.32 -1.41 6.46
C LEU A 130 16.09 -0.62 7.51
N LEU A 131 15.43 0.24 8.30
CA LEU A 131 16.07 0.97 9.40
C LEU A 131 16.61 0.03 10.49
N THR A 132 15.82 -0.96 10.90
CA THR A 132 16.27 -1.96 11.87
C THR A 132 17.40 -2.83 11.31
N LEU A 133 17.41 -3.09 10.00
CA LEU A 133 18.52 -3.77 9.31
C LEU A 133 19.82 -2.97 9.38
N VAL A 134 19.79 -1.66 9.09
CA VAL A 134 20.95 -0.77 9.27
C VAL A 134 21.42 -0.80 10.71
N TYR A 135 20.49 -0.70 11.67
CA TYR A 135 20.81 -0.74 13.10
C TYR A 135 21.47 -2.07 13.51
N LYS A 136 20.96 -3.20 13.01
CA LYS A 136 21.54 -4.53 13.24
C LYS A 136 22.96 -4.63 12.70
N VAL A 137 23.19 -4.12 11.49
CA VAL A 137 24.50 -4.11 10.83
C VAL A 137 25.49 -3.24 11.61
N ASN A 138 25.09 -2.04 12.05
CA ASN A 138 25.94 -1.12 12.82
C ASN A 138 26.32 -1.68 14.20
N ASN A 139 25.36 -2.29 14.90
CA ASN A 139 25.53 -2.77 16.27
C ASN A 139 25.83 -4.28 16.36
N LYS A 140 26.14 -4.93 15.23
CA LYS A 140 26.45 -6.37 15.13
C LYS A 140 25.43 -7.27 15.85
N LYS A 141 24.14 -6.93 15.79
CA LYS A 141 23.07 -7.71 16.44
C LYS A 141 22.83 -9.02 15.67
N SER A 142 22.26 -10.02 16.36
CA SER A 142 21.90 -11.30 15.74
C SER A 142 20.72 -11.14 14.77
N SER A 143 20.55 -12.09 13.85
CA SER A 143 19.35 -12.11 12.99
C SER A 143 18.06 -12.31 13.79
N TYR A 144 18.13 -12.94 14.97
CA TYR A 144 16.99 -13.08 15.88
C TYR A 144 16.48 -11.72 16.39
N PHE A 145 17.39 -10.76 16.63
CA PHE A 145 16.98 -9.39 17.00
C PHE A 145 16.10 -8.76 15.91
N LEU A 146 16.46 -8.92 14.63
CA LEU A 146 15.67 -8.39 13.52
C LEU A 146 14.29 -9.03 13.45
N LEU A 147 14.22 -10.35 13.51
CA LEU A 147 12.95 -11.07 13.48
C LEU A 147 12.05 -10.61 14.62
N ARG A 148 12.58 -10.57 15.85
CA ARG A 148 11.80 -10.14 17.02
C ARG A 148 11.24 -8.73 16.87
N VAL A 149 12.09 -7.75 16.55
CA VAL A 149 11.68 -6.33 16.47
C VAL A 149 10.70 -6.10 15.32
N ASN A 150 10.97 -6.66 14.14
CA ASN A 150 10.08 -6.50 12.99
C ASN A 150 8.76 -7.24 13.16
N THR A 151 8.75 -8.44 13.74
CA THR A 151 7.50 -9.16 14.03
C THR A 151 6.63 -8.37 15.01
N TRP A 152 7.21 -7.80 16.07
CA TRP A 152 6.45 -6.94 16.99
C TRP A 152 5.92 -5.68 16.31
N PHE A 153 6.72 -5.04 15.44
CA PHE A 153 6.29 -3.87 14.70
C PHE A 153 5.16 -4.19 13.72
N ILE A 154 5.24 -5.29 12.98
CA ILE A 154 4.17 -5.76 12.09
C ILE A 154 2.93 -6.07 12.90
N PHE A 155 3.04 -6.81 14.00
CA PHE A 155 1.91 -7.13 14.86
C PHE A 155 1.22 -5.86 15.39
N LEU A 156 2.00 -4.92 15.94
CA LEU A 156 1.46 -3.65 16.44
C LEU A 156 0.82 -2.85 15.30
N SER A 157 1.44 -2.82 14.12
CA SER A 157 0.89 -2.14 12.94
C SER A 157 -0.45 -2.74 12.52
N LEU A 158 -0.57 -4.06 12.43
CA LEU A 158 -1.83 -4.74 12.11
C LEU A 158 -2.92 -4.46 13.15
N VAL A 159 -2.55 -4.45 14.44
CA VAL A 159 -3.46 -4.07 15.53
C VAL A 159 -3.90 -2.61 15.36
N CYS A 160 -2.97 -1.68 15.13
CA CYS A 160 -3.24 -0.27 14.86
C CYS A 160 -4.19 -0.08 13.66
N LEU A 161 -3.97 -0.82 12.56
CA LEU A 161 -4.84 -0.75 11.37
C LEU A 161 -6.27 -1.22 11.68
N SER A 162 -6.49 -2.09 12.67
CA SER A 162 -7.83 -2.60 12.99
C SER A 162 -8.73 -1.60 13.73
N PHE A 163 -8.15 -0.54 14.32
CA PHE A 163 -8.94 0.49 15.04
C PHE A 163 -9.72 1.42 14.11
N PHE A 164 -9.31 1.54 12.84
CA PHE A 164 -9.89 2.50 11.91
C PHE A 164 -10.93 1.84 11.00
N ASN A 165 -12.05 2.54 10.80
CA ASN A 165 -13.01 2.15 9.76
C ASN A 165 -12.52 2.69 8.41
N TRP A 166 -11.66 1.92 7.74
CA TRP A 166 -11.06 2.30 6.46
C TRP A 166 -12.11 2.57 5.39
N ASP A 167 -13.18 1.78 5.32
CA ASP A 167 -14.23 1.96 4.31
C ASP A 167 -14.95 3.31 4.48
N ARG A 168 -15.20 3.74 5.72
CA ARG A 168 -15.72 5.08 5.99
C ARG A 168 -14.73 6.18 5.56
N ILE A 169 -13.44 6.00 5.85
CA ILE A 169 -12.40 6.97 5.48
C ILE A 169 -12.30 7.08 3.95
N ILE A 170 -12.33 5.95 3.24
CA ILE A 170 -12.31 5.88 1.78
C ILE A 170 -13.49 6.66 1.20
N VAL A 171 -14.73 6.34 1.62
CA VAL A 171 -15.93 7.02 1.10
C VAL A 171 -15.91 8.51 1.41
N SER A 172 -15.60 8.89 2.66
CA SER A 172 -15.61 10.31 3.05
C SER A 172 -14.58 11.14 2.28
N ASN A 173 -13.39 10.57 2.02
CA ASN A 173 -12.35 11.24 1.26
C ASN A 173 -12.71 11.31 -0.23
N ASN A 174 -13.18 10.20 -0.81
CA ASN A 174 -13.52 10.13 -2.23
C ASN A 174 -14.72 11.01 -2.60
N LEU A 175 -15.71 11.15 -1.70
CA LEU A 175 -16.83 12.07 -1.89
C LEU A 175 -16.40 13.54 -1.88
N ALA A 176 -15.34 13.88 -1.15
CA ALA A 176 -14.77 15.23 -1.07
C ALA A 176 -13.62 15.46 -2.08
N HIS A 177 -13.39 14.52 -3.01
CA HIS A 177 -12.25 14.57 -3.91
C HIS A 177 -12.44 15.64 -4.99
N HIS A 178 -11.37 16.38 -5.29
CA HIS A 178 -11.40 17.48 -6.25
C HIS A 178 -11.60 17.05 -7.70
N ASN A 179 -11.17 15.82 -8.04
CA ASN A 179 -11.38 15.23 -9.36
C ASN A 179 -12.43 14.09 -9.30
N PRO A 180 -13.72 14.38 -9.55
CA PRO A 180 -14.79 13.38 -9.46
C PRO A 180 -14.76 12.36 -10.61
N ALA A 181 -14.16 12.71 -11.75
CA ALA A 181 -14.08 11.85 -12.95
C ALA A 181 -13.05 10.72 -12.82
N GLU A 182 -12.28 10.68 -11.72
CA GLU A 182 -11.23 9.68 -11.50
C GLU A 182 -11.51 8.77 -10.31
N ILE A 183 -12.65 8.95 -9.64
CA ILE A 183 -13.06 8.15 -8.50
C ILE A 183 -13.67 6.82 -8.96
N ASP A 184 -13.19 5.72 -8.39
CA ASP A 184 -13.74 4.38 -8.65
C ASP A 184 -15.09 4.20 -7.94
N ILE A 185 -16.18 4.44 -8.67
CA ILE A 185 -17.55 4.32 -8.13
C ILE A 185 -17.94 2.85 -7.94
N ASP A 186 -17.41 1.95 -8.76
CA ASP A 186 -17.68 0.51 -8.62
C ASP A 186 -17.14 0.00 -7.27
N HIS A 187 -16.02 0.56 -6.80
CA HIS A 187 -15.44 0.21 -5.50
C HIS A 187 -16.40 0.44 -4.34
N TYR A 188 -17.30 1.44 -4.39
CA TYR A 188 -18.31 1.64 -3.35
C TYR A 188 -19.25 0.45 -3.16
N LEU A 189 -19.52 -0.31 -4.24
CA LEU A 189 -20.33 -1.53 -4.17
C LEU A 189 -19.56 -2.72 -3.59
N GLU A 190 -18.23 -2.64 -3.49
CA GLU A 190 -17.38 -3.68 -2.91
C GLU A 190 -17.20 -3.51 -1.39
N LEU A 191 -17.23 -2.27 -0.88
CA LEU A 191 -17.04 -1.92 0.55
C LEU A 191 -18.04 -2.57 1.51
N ASP A 192 -17.72 -2.60 2.80
CA ASP A 192 -18.57 -3.21 3.84
C ASP A 192 -20.02 -2.65 3.80
N PRO A 193 -21.06 -3.52 3.82
CA PRO A 193 -22.46 -3.10 3.79
C PRO A 193 -22.86 -2.10 4.87
N ARG A 194 -22.14 -2.02 6.00
CA ARG A 194 -22.39 -1.06 7.09
C ARG A 194 -22.13 0.39 6.69
N ILE A 195 -21.41 0.62 5.59
CA ILE A 195 -21.16 1.96 5.05
C ILE A 195 -22.29 2.44 4.12
N SER A 196 -23.20 1.53 3.72
CA SER A 196 -24.31 1.86 2.82
C SER A 196 -25.13 3.09 3.22
N PRO A 197 -25.43 3.37 4.51
CA PRO A 197 -26.14 4.59 4.90
C PRO A 197 -25.39 5.88 4.51
N LEU A 198 -24.06 5.89 4.63
CA LEU A 198 -23.22 7.03 4.22
C LEU A 198 -23.24 7.20 2.69
N ILE A 199 -23.21 6.09 1.94
CA ILE A 199 -23.30 6.14 0.48
C ILE A 199 -24.69 6.63 0.05
N LEU A 200 -25.75 6.15 0.69
CA LEU A 200 -27.14 6.52 0.40
C LEU A 200 -27.45 7.99 0.73
N SER A 201 -26.83 8.56 1.76
CA SER A 201 -26.98 9.99 2.10
C SER A 201 -26.27 10.92 1.11
N ASN A 202 -25.39 10.39 0.26
CA ASN A 202 -24.54 11.16 -0.66
C ASN A 202 -24.72 10.73 -2.13
N LEU A 203 -25.89 10.21 -2.50
CA LEU A 203 -26.18 9.78 -3.87
C LEU A 203 -26.01 10.92 -4.88
N ASP A 204 -26.37 12.16 -4.52
CA ASP A 204 -26.23 13.32 -5.42
C ASP A 204 -24.76 13.55 -5.84
N ALA A 205 -23.83 13.41 -4.88
CA ALA A 205 -22.40 13.54 -5.15
C ALA A 205 -21.88 12.38 -6.01
N ILE A 206 -22.39 11.16 -5.78
CA ILE A 206 -22.02 9.98 -6.57
C ILE A 206 -22.58 10.09 -8.00
N GLU A 207 -23.79 10.62 -8.16
CA GLU A 207 -24.37 10.89 -9.48
C GLU A 207 -23.54 11.94 -10.23
N MET A 208 -23.04 12.97 -9.54
CA MET A 208 -22.08 13.91 -10.12
C MET A 208 -20.79 13.21 -10.57
N GLN A 209 -20.25 12.29 -9.77
CA GLN A 209 -19.09 11.48 -10.16
C GLN A 209 -19.40 10.64 -11.41
N MET A 210 -20.57 9.98 -11.47
CA MET A 210 -20.99 9.19 -12.64
C MET A 210 -21.07 10.06 -13.90
N LYS A 211 -21.66 11.26 -13.82
CA LYS A 211 -21.73 12.21 -14.93
C LYS A 211 -20.34 12.67 -15.36
N ALA A 212 -19.46 12.97 -14.41
CA ALA A 212 -18.08 13.35 -14.70
C ALA A 212 -17.32 12.24 -15.45
N HIS A 213 -17.53 10.97 -15.07
CA HIS A 213 -16.98 9.81 -15.79
C HIS A 213 -17.45 9.70 -17.23
N GLN A 214 -18.71 10.04 -17.52
CA GLN A 214 -19.24 10.00 -18.89
C GLN A 214 -18.56 11.01 -19.83
N LEU A 215 -17.95 12.06 -19.27
CA LEU A 215 -17.21 13.06 -20.03
C LEU A 215 -15.76 12.61 -20.35
N ASN A 216 -15.29 11.53 -19.73
CA ASN A 216 -13.94 11.01 -20.00
C ASN A 216 -13.85 10.41 -21.40
N ARG A 217 -12.71 10.61 -22.06
CA ARG A 217 -12.39 9.99 -23.36
C ARG A 217 -12.53 8.46 -23.32
N LYS A 218 -12.22 7.85 -22.18
CA LYS A 218 -12.38 6.42 -21.92
C LYS A 218 -13.08 6.21 -20.58
N VAL A 219 -14.29 5.68 -20.64
CA VAL A 219 -15.04 5.26 -19.47
C VAL A 219 -14.53 3.91 -18.99
N TRP A 220 -14.15 3.82 -17.72
CA TRP A 220 -13.54 2.61 -17.13
C TRP A 220 -14.33 2.04 -15.94
N VAL A 221 -15.46 2.67 -15.60
CA VAL A 221 -16.38 2.28 -14.52
C VAL A 221 -17.65 1.69 -15.13
N ASN A 222 -18.24 0.69 -14.47
CA ASN A 222 -19.44 0.00 -14.95
C ASN A 222 -20.75 0.58 -14.38
N SER A 223 -20.70 1.20 -13.19
CA SER A 223 -21.85 1.76 -12.51
C SER A 223 -22.06 3.23 -12.88
N LEU A 224 -22.68 3.49 -14.04
CA LEU A 224 -23.00 4.84 -14.53
C LEU A 224 -24.49 5.20 -14.42
N ASP A 225 -25.30 4.25 -13.97
CA ASP A 225 -26.73 4.42 -13.71
C ASP A 225 -26.95 4.44 -12.19
N ILE A 226 -27.42 5.58 -11.68
CA ILE A 226 -27.61 5.83 -10.25
C ILE A 226 -28.73 4.95 -9.66
N ASP A 227 -29.78 4.66 -10.43
CA ASP A 227 -30.89 3.82 -9.97
C ASP A 227 -30.43 2.36 -9.88
N LEU A 228 -29.71 1.89 -10.90
CA LEU A 228 -29.13 0.55 -10.88
C LEU A 228 -28.11 0.38 -9.75
N PHE A 229 -27.26 1.39 -9.53
CA PHE A 229 -26.30 1.44 -8.42
C PHE A 229 -27.02 1.34 -7.07
N LYS A 230 -28.06 2.16 -6.86
CA LYS A 230 -28.88 2.16 -5.64
C LYS A 230 -29.54 0.81 -5.40
N VAL A 231 -30.09 0.18 -6.44
CA VAL A 231 -30.69 -1.16 -6.35
C VAL A 231 -29.65 -2.20 -5.94
N ARG A 232 -28.45 -2.19 -6.53
CA ARG A 232 -27.34 -3.10 -6.19
C ARG A 232 -26.89 -2.92 -4.74
N LEU A 233 -26.69 -1.67 -4.31
CA LEU A 233 -26.28 -1.32 -2.95
C LEU A 233 -27.32 -1.79 -1.92
N LEU A 234 -28.61 -1.50 -2.15
CA LEU A 234 -29.69 -1.93 -1.28
C LEU A 234 -29.85 -3.44 -1.24
N LYS A 235 -29.70 -4.13 -2.38
CA LYS A 235 -29.74 -5.60 -2.45
C LYS A 235 -28.63 -6.21 -1.57
N LYS A 236 -27.38 -5.72 -1.71
CA LYS A 236 -26.25 -6.15 -0.88
C LYS A 236 -26.53 -5.94 0.61
N THR A 237 -27.03 -4.75 0.97
CA THR A 237 -27.34 -4.38 2.35
C THR A 237 -28.44 -5.25 2.96
N LYS A 238 -29.53 -5.50 2.21
CA LYS A 238 -30.61 -6.38 2.65
C LYS A 238 -30.14 -7.82 2.85
N LEU A 239 -29.30 -8.34 1.96
CA LEU A 239 -28.70 -9.67 2.10
C LEU A 239 -27.85 -9.78 3.37
N TYR A 240 -27.08 -8.75 3.68
CA TYR A 240 -26.29 -8.67 4.90
C TYR A 240 -27.18 -8.69 6.16
N LEU A 241 -28.19 -7.81 6.21
CA LEU A 241 -29.15 -7.74 7.32
C LEU A 241 -29.93 -9.04 7.51
N LYS A 242 -30.27 -9.75 6.42
CA LYS A 242 -30.93 -11.06 6.50
C LYS A 242 -30.04 -12.11 7.17
N ARG A 243 -28.74 -12.16 6.85
CA ARG A 243 -27.77 -13.07 7.49
C ARG A 243 -27.59 -12.74 8.97
N GLN A 244 -27.59 -11.45 9.30
CA GLN A 244 -27.47 -11.00 10.68
C GLN A 244 -28.65 -11.43 11.56
N LYS A 245 -29.86 -11.65 11.02
CA LYS A 245 -30.98 -12.13 11.84
C LYS A 245 -30.77 -13.52 12.44
N SER A 246 -29.89 -14.35 11.87
CA SER A 246 -29.57 -15.68 12.43
C SER A 246 -28.43 -15.64 13.46
N HIS A 247 -27.92 -14.46 13.78
CA HIS A 247 -26.80 -14.29 14.70
C HIS A 247 -27.27 -14.29 16.16
N SER A 248 -26.47 -14.88 17.04
CA SER A 248 -26.72 -14.85 18.50
C SER A 248 -26.20 -13.57 19.13
N TRP A 249 -26.63 -13.30 20.37
CA TRP A 249 -26.19 -12.14 21.16
C TRP A 249 -24.67 -12.01 21.29
N ALA A 250 -23.93 -13.12 21.23
CA ALA A 250 -22.48 -13.16 21.32
C ALA A 250 -21.77 -12.51 20.12
N SER A 251 -22.48 -12.33 19.00
CA SER A 251 -21.97 -11.67 17.79
C SER A 251 -22.49 -10.24 17.61
N TRP A 252 -23.07 -9.68 18.68
CA TRP A 252 -23.55 -8.31 18.67
C TRP A 252 -22.41 -7.30 18.50
N ASN A 253 -22.62 -6.30 17.66
CA ASN A 253 -21.71 -5.18 17.44
C ASN A 253 -22.51 -3.87 17.33
N MET A 254 -21.93 -2.78 17.85
CA MET A 254 -22.51 -1.44 17.78
C MET A 254 -22.71 -0.93 16.33
N GLN A 255 -21.79 -1.24 15.42
CA GLN A 255 -21.94 -0.80 14.01
C GLN A 255 -23.13 -1.48 13.32
N ASP A 256 -23.37 -2.74 13.66
CA ASP A 256 -24.50 -3.51 13.17
C ASP A 256 -25.83 -2.99 13.68
N LYS A 257 -25.87 -2.58 14.95
CA LYS A 257 -27.05 -1.90 15.51
C LYS A 257 -27.33 -0.60 14.77
N ARG A 258 -26.32 0.27 14.57
CA ARG A 258 -26.48 1.53 13.83
C ARG A 258 -27.00 1.32 12.40
N LEU A 259 -26.53 0.28 11.72
CA LEU A 259 -27.03 -0.07 10.38
C LEU A 259 -28.51 -0.44 10.45
N ARG A 260 -28.91 -1.31 11.37
CA ARG A 260 -30.32 -1.70 11.55
C ARG A 260 -31.22 -0.49 11.84
N ASP A 261 -30.80 0.36 12.77
CA ASP A 261 -31.51 1.59 13.13
C ASP A 261 -31.71 2.51 11.90
N SER A 262 -30.69 2.65 11.05
CA SER A 262 -30.77 3.47 9.82
C SER A 262 -31.75 2.95 8.77
N PHE A 263 -32.12 1.66 8.83
CA PHE A 263 -33.12 1.04 7.96
C PHE A 263 -34.47 0.83 8.68
N GLY A 264 -34.66 1.38 9.88
CA GLY A 264 -35.88 1.24 10.66
C GLY A 264 -36.14 -0.18 11.16
N LEU A 265 -35.09 -0.98 11.32
CA LEU A 265 -35.17 -2.35 11.84
C LEU A 265 -34.70 -2.35 13.30
N ASN A 266 -35.55 -2.77 14.24
CA ASN A 266 -35.16 -3.04 15.63
C ASN A 266 -34.75 -4.52 15.79
#